data_AF-A0A1G0YBA7-F1
#
_entry.id   AF-A0A1G0YBA7-F1
#
_cell.length_a   1.000
_cell.length_b   1.000
_cell.length_c   1.000
_cell.angle_alpha   90.00
_cell.angle_beta   90.00
_cell.angle_gamma   90.00
#
_symmetry.space_group_name_H-M   'P 1'
#
loop_
_entity.id
_entity.type
_entity.pdbx_description
1 polymer ?
#
loop_
_entity_poly.entity_id
_entity_poly.type
_entity_poly.pdbx_seq_one_letter_code
_entity_poly.pdbx_strand_id
1 'polypeptide(L)'
;MPHKIKEIQTIHEALKGISYDTWFILDLDNTVMWSRLELGGDAWFGSLLKHACEHIHDEQTANALVIAIYRTVQFHMRTQAVEPGIVTIIKALQAIGIPVIGLTARDEYLEKPTVRQLKDIGIKLFKIIYCDGQHKGDKLINFLSQCEELPAHIAMVDDKGKYLKQVADMIEPLGINFTGFRYGFLDEKVKQFDMQTANIQLAYIKERFPKSVQDAIEQLHLVPEEQADRYSPSLFAHGFFQPGSRSESTSSEPELSEFDRAQELKLT
;
A
#
# COMPACT_ATOMS: atom_id res chain seq x y z
N MET A 1 -23.53 13.02 13.33
CA MET A 1 -24.32 13.24 12.08
C MET A 1 -23.75 12.33 11.00
N PRO A 2 -24.44 11.92 9.92
CA PRO A 2 -23.77 11.13 8.87
C PRO A 2 -22.59 11.92 8.31
N HIS A 3 -21.37 11.39 8.46
CA HIS A 3 -20.16 12.02 7.95
C HIS A 3 -20.30 12.24 6.45
N LYS A 4 -20.10 13.50 6.00
CA LYS A 4 -20.25 13.86 4.59
C LYS A 4 -19.00 13.43 3.81
N ILE A 5 -18.95 12.15 3.47
CA ILE A 5 -17.96 11.63 2.51
C ILE A 5 -18.41 12.06 1.11
N LYS A 6 -17.51 12.72 0.38
CA LYS A 6 -17.74 13.19 -1.00
C LYS A 6 -17.02 12.30 -1.99
N GLU A 7 -17.70 11.89 -3.04
CA GLU A 7 -17.04 11.24 -4.18
C GLU A 7 -16.25 12.30 -4.97
N ILE A 8 -15.01 11.98 -5.35
CA ILE A 8 -14.18 12.80 -6.23
C ILE A 8 -13.52 11.94 -7.30
N GLN A 9 -13.29 12.52 -8.48
CA GLN A 9 -12.63 11.82 -9.60
C GLN A 9 -11.23 12.35 -9.85
N THR A 10 -10.86 13.50 -9.27
CA THR A 10 -9.51 14.08 -9.33
C THR A 10 -9.08 14.59 -7.98
N ILE A 11 -7.78 14.55 -7.65
CA ILE A 11 -7.30 15.06 -6.35
C ILE A 11 -7.51 16.57 -6.20
N HIS A 12 -7.57 17.29 -7.32
CA HIS A 12 -7.84 18.73 -7.34
C HIS A 12 -9.19 19.07 -6.70
N GLU A 13 -10.19 18.19 -6.80
CA GLU A 13 -11.50 18.41 -6.17
C GLU A 13 -11.43 18.40 -4.63
N ALA A 14 -10.46 17.68 -4.04
CA ALA A 14 -10.24 17.65 -2.60
C ALA A 14 -9.83 19.03 -2.05
N LEU A 15 -9.17 19.86 -2.85
CA LEU A 15 -8.74 21.21 -2.47
C LEU A 15 -9.90 22.10 -2.00
N LYS A 16 -11.13 21.84 -2.48
CA LYS A 16 -12.35 22.57 -2.07
C LYS A 16 -12.70 22.39 -0.59
N GLY A 17 -12.14 21.38 0.07
CA GLY A 17 -12.32 21.15 1.50
C GLY A 17 -11.07 21.45 2.32
N ILE A 18 -10.04 22.09 1.77
CA ILE A 18 -8.81 22.38 2.50
C ILE A 18 -8.75 23.87 2.88
N SER A 19 -8.45 24.14 4.15
CA SER A 19 -8.17 25.46 4.74
C SER A 19 -6.77 25.50 5.36
N TYR A 20 -6.32 26.67 5.84
CA TYR A 20 -4.96 26.87 6.36
C TYR A 20 -4.64 26.06 7.64
N ASP A 21 -5.66 25.68 8.40
CA ASP A 21 -5.61 24.89 9.64
C ASP A 21 -5.94 23.41 9.41
N THR A 22 -5.98 22.98 8.14
CA THR A 22 -6.25 21.59 7.77
C THR A 22 -4.99 20.74 7.88
N TRP A 23 -5.11 19.54 8.44
CA TRP A 23 -4.17 18.45 8.15
C TRP A 23 -4.71 17.62 6.99
N PHE A 24 -3.90 17.47 5.95
CA PHE A 24 -4.30 16.74 4.75
C PHE A 24 -3.76 15.31 4.80
N ILE A 25 -4.66 14.35 4.96
CA ILE A 25 -4.34 12.94 5.12
C ILE A 25 -4.65 12.21 3.82
N LEU A 26 -3.69 11.41 3.35
CA LEU A 26 -3.79 10.67 2.10
C LEU A 26 -3.56 9.19 2.38
N ASP A 27 -4.46 8.33 1.91
CA ASP A 27 -4.06 6.96 1.64
C ASP A 27 -2.97 6.91 0.56
N LEU A 28 -2.21 5.82 0.50
CA LEU A 28 -1.10 5.70 -0.43
C LEU A 28 -1.46 4.89 -1.68
N ASP A 29 -1.87 3.63 -1.51
CA ASP A 29 -2.14 2.73 -2.62
C ASP A 29 -3.44 3.10 -3.32
N ASN A 30 -3.41 3.17 -4.65
CA ASN A 30 -4.52 3.66 -5.49
C ASN A 30 -4.98 5.11 -5.23
N THR A 31 -4.39 5.81 -4.26
CA THR A 31 -4.68 7.21 -3.96
C THR A 31 -3.54 8.14 -4.36
N VAL A 32 -2.34 7.92 -3.81
CA VAL A 32 -1.14 8.70 -4.16
C VAL A 32 -0.33 8.02 -5.24
N MET A 33 -0.14 6.71 -5.09
CA MET A 33 0.68 5.91 -5.97
C MET A 33 0.00 4.60 -6.33
N TRP A 34 0.37 4.05 -7.48
CA TRP A 34 -0.10 2.74 -7.92
C TRP A 34 1.02 1.98 -8.63
N SER A 35 0.91 0.64 -8.65
CA SER A 35 1.86 -0.23 -9.35
C SER A 35 1.75 -0.02 -10.86
N ARG A 36 2.88 0.07 -11.57
CA ARG A 36 2.87 0.15 -13.04
C ARG A 36 2.39 -1.14 -13.71
N LEU A 37 2.30 -2.22 -12.94
CA LEU A 37 1.99 -3.57 -13.34
C LEU A 37 0.73 -4.06 -12.60
N GLU A 38 0.18 -5.18 -13.04
CA GLU A 38 -0.89 -5.87 -12.30
C GLU A 38 -0.35 -6.44 -10.97
N LEU A 39 0.91 -6.88 -10.99
CA LEU A 39 1.65 -7.35 -9.82
C LEU A 39 1.91 -6.23 -8.81
N GLY A 40 1.79 -6.55 -7.52
CA GLY A 40 2.14 -5.67 -6.41
C GLY A 40 1.08 -4.65 -6.00
N GLY A 41 -0.06 -4.60 -6.68
CA GLY A 41 -1.18 -3.72 -6.29
C GLY A 41 -2.10 -4.33 -5.23
N ASP A 42 -3.00 -3.50 -4.70
CA ASP A 42 -4.04 -3.92 -3.74
C ASP A 42 -5.00 -4.97 -4.32
N ALA A 43 -5.39 -4.81 -5.59
CA ALA A 43 -6.24 -5.79 -6.30
C ALA A 43 -5.55 -7.16 -6.38
N TRP A 44 -4.26 -7.18 -6.70
CA TRP A 44 -3.46 -8.41 -6.70
C TRP A 44 -3.35 -9.03 -5.32
N PHE A 45 -3.09 -8.23 -4.28
CA PHE A 45 -3.07 -8.75 -2.90
C PHE A 45 -4.40 -9.41 -2.51
N GLY A 46 -5.53 -8.76 -2.81
CA GLY A 46 -6.85 -9.32 -2.54
C GLY A 46 -7.14 -10.63 -3.29
N SER A 47 -6.78 -10.67 -4.58
CA SER A 47 -6.92 -11.89 -5.40
C SER A 47 -5.99 -13.01 -4.95
N LEU A 48 -4.74 -12.68 -4.60
CA LEU A 48 -3.76 -13.62 -4.07
C LEU A 48 -4.22 -14.22 -2.73
N LEU A 49 -4.77 -13.39 -1.83
CA LEU A 49 -5.33 -13.86 -0.57
C LEU A 49 -6.49 -14.81 -0.78
N LYS A 50 -7.44 -14.44 -1.64
CA LYS A 50 -8.59 -15.29 -1.99
C LYS A 50 -8.12 -16.64 -2.54
N HIS A 51 -7.18 -16.61 -3.49
CA HIS A 51 -6.59 -17.81 -4.09
C HIS A 51 -5.93 -18.70 -3.03
N ALA A 52 -5.13 -18.12 -2.12
CA ALA A 52 -4.49 -18.88 -1.06
C ALA A 52 -5.49 -19.56 -0.13
N CYS A 53 -6.56 -18.88 0.27
CA CYS A 53 -7.62 -19.47 1.10
C CYS A 53 -8.41 -20.59 0.40
N GLU A 54 -8.44 -20.61 -0.94
CA GLU A 54 -9.05 -21.70 -1.72
C GLU A 54 -8.14 -22.93 -1.81
N HIS A 55 -6.82 -22.77 -1.66
CA HIS A 55 -5.83 -23.85 -1.78
C HIS A 55 -5.30 -24.37 -0.44
N ILE A 56 -5.35 -23.55 0.60
CA ILE A 56 -4.82 -23.85 1.92
C ILE A 56 -5.95 -23.72 2.95
N HIS A 57 -6.29 -24.83 3.60
CA HIS A 57 -7.36 -24.88 4.59
C HIS A 57 -7.05 -24.09 5.86
N ASP A 58 -5.77 -24.04 6.27
CA ASP A 58 -5.35 -23.25 7.42
C ASP A 58 -5.19 -21.78 7.03
N GLU A 59 -6.13 -20.95 7.49
CA GLU A 59 -6.17 -19.52 7.20
C GLU A 59 -4.91 -18.78 7.68
N GLN A 60 -4.32 -19.20 8.81
CA GLN A 60 -3.11 -18.58 9.32
C GLN A 60 -1.93 -18.83 8.39
N THR A 61 -1.72 -20.06 7.96
CA THR A 61 -0.71 -20.44 6.98
C THR A 61 -0.95 -19.72 5.65
N ALA A 62 -2.18 -19.70 5.14
CA ALA A 62 -2.53 -19.01 3.89
C ALA A 62 -2.15 -17.52 3.94
N ASN A 63 -2.59 -16.81 4.98
CA ASN A 63 -2.25 -15.42 5.22
C ASN A 63 -0.73 -15.20 5.27
N ALA A 64 -0.02 -16.07 5.99
CA ALA A 64 1.40 -15.91 6.21
C ALA A 64 2.22 -16.07 4.91
N LEU A 65 1.86 -17.03 4.06
CA LEU A 65 2.47 -17.19 2.73
C LEU A 65 2.20 -15.97 1.83
N VAL A 66 0.95 -15.49 1.82
CA VAL A 66 0.55 -14.31 1.03
C VAL A 66 1.32 -13.07 1.46
N ILE A 67 1.46 -12.84 2.77
CA ILE A 67 2.24 -11.73 3.33
C ILE A 67 3.71 -11.85 2.92
N ALA A 68 4.31 -13.05 3.01
CA ALA A 68 5.70 -13.27 2.63
C ALA A 68 5.96 -12.95 1.14
N ILE A 69 5.07 -13.42 0.27
CA ILE A 69 5.13 -13.15 -1.18
C ILE A 69 4.93 -11.66 -1.46
N TYR A 70 3.88 -11.06 -0.89
CA TYR A 70 3.55 -9.65 -1.10
C TYR A 70 4.69 -8.73 -0.65
N ARG A 71 5.24 -8.97 0.55
CA ARG A 71 6.37 -8.20 1.08
C ARG A 71 7.57 -8.25 0.15
N THR A 72 7.95 -9.46 -0.27
CA THR A 72 9.09 -9.66 -1.18
C THR A 72 8.88 -8.94 -2.50
N VAL A 73 7.68 -9.04 -3.08
CA VAL A 73 7.33 -8.35 -4.33
C VAL A 73 7.48 -6.83 -4.19
N GLN A 74 7.03 -6.21 -3.09
CA GLN A 74 7.15 -4.75 -2.91
C GLN A 74 8.60 -4.23 -2.98
N PHE A 75 9.60 -5.02 -2.58
CA PHE A 75 11.01 -4.64 -2.72
C PHE A 75 11.46 -4.53 -4.18
N HIS A 76 10.78 -5.18 -5.11
CA HIS A 76 11.11 -5.11 -6.54
C HIS A 76 10.22 -4.13 -7.31
N MET A 77 9.13 -3.66 -6.70
CA MET A 77 8.11 -2.86 -7.37
C MET A 77 8.42 -1.38 -7.42
N ARG A 78 8.21 -0.82 -8.62
CA ARG A 78 8.16 0.61 -8.89
C ARG A 78 6.71 1.06 -8.99
N THR A 79 6.44 2.25 -8.48
CA THR A 79 5.14 2.89 -8.55
C THR A 79 5.19 4.09 -9.48
N GLN A 80 4.01 4.63 -9.78
CA GLN A 80 3.85 5.94 -10.37
C GLN A 80 2.76 6.70 -9.62
N ALA A 81 2.76 8.02 -9.74
CA ALA A 81 1.67 8.83 -9.23
C ALA A 81 0.36 8.40 -9.89
N VAL A 82 -0.74 8.34 -9.11
CA VAL A 82 -2.07 8.02 -9.63
C VAL A 82 -2.48 9.03 -10.69
N GLU A 83 -2.26 10.30 -10.41
CA GLU A 83 -2.42 11.39 -11.35
C GLU A 83 -1.19 12.32 -11.30
N PRO A 84 -0.73 12.88 -12.44
CA PRO A 84 0.42 13.78 -12.45
C PRO A 84 0.27 15.00 -11.53
N GLY A 85 -0.97 15.48 -11.36
CA GLY A 85 -1.29 16.67 -10.55
C GLY A 85 -1.01 16.51 -9.06
N ILE A 86 -1.05 15.28 -8.52
CA ILE A 86 -0.94 15.06 -7.08
C ILE A 86 0.42 15.49 -6.51
N VAL A 87 1.50 15.28 -7.27
CA VAL A 87 2.85 15.66 -6.83
C VAL A 87 2.96 17.17 -6.64
N THR A 88 2.41 17.93 -7.59
CA THR A 88 2.38 19.40 -7.54
C THR A 88 1.51 19.89 -6.40
N ILE A 89 0.33 19.28 -6.21
CA ILE A 89 -0.60 19.65 -5.14
C ILE A 89 0.01 19.40 -3.76
N ILE A 90 0.61 18.24 -3.52
CA ILE A 90 1.27 17.94 -2.24
C ILE A 90 2.35 18.97 -1.93
N LYS A 91 3.21 19.28 -2.91
CA LYS A 91 4.28 20.28 -2.75
C LYS A 91 3.73 21.68 -2.47
N ALA A 92 2.66 22.08 -3.17
CA ALA A 92 2.04 23.38 -2.98
C ALA A 92 1.42 23.52 -1.58
N LEU A 93 0.71 22.49 -1.10
CA LEU A 93 0.14 22.46 0.26
C LEU A 93 1.24 22.53 1.33
N GLN A 94 2.32 21.75 1.17
CA GLN A 94 3.46 21.79 2.08
C GLN A 94 4.15 23.16 2.08
N ALA A 95 4.28 23.81 0.93
CA ALA A 95 4.90 25.13 0.81
C ALA A 95 4.12 26.24 1.54
N ILE A 96 2.81 26.07 1.72
CA ILE A 96 1.96 26.99 2.50
C ILE A 96 1.77 26.53 3.95
N GLY A 97 2.53 25.53 4.41
CA GLY A 97 2.54 25.09 5.80
C GLY A 97 1.50 24.05 6.16
N ILE A 98 0.74 23.52 5.20
CA ILE A 98 -0.25 22.45 5.45
C ILE A 98 0.47 21.11 5.61
N PRO A 99 0.34 20.41 6.76
CA PRO A 99 0.89 19.07 6.92
C PRO A 99 0.19 18.09 5.98
N VAL A 100 0.99 17.36 5.20
CA VAL A 100 0.50 16.27 4.34
C VAL A 100 1.02 14.94 4.87
N ILE A 101 0.11 14.09 5.33
CA ILE A 101 0.39 12.85 6.05
C ILE A 101 -0.09 11.65 5.22
N GLY A 102 0.73 10.61 5.12
CA GLY A 102 0.33 9.32 4.55
C GLY A 102 -0.29 8.43 5.63
N LEU A 103 -1.43 7.80 5.35
CA LEU A 103 -2.10 6.84 6.24
C LEU A 103 -2.45 5.57 5.46
N THR A 104 -1.61 4.54 5.58
CA THR A 104 -1.63 3.37 4.70
C THR A 104 -1.95 2.08 5.45
N ALA A 105 -2.68 1.17 4.78
CA ALA A 105 -2.90 -0.19 5.28
C ALA A 105 -1.64 -1.08 5.22
N ARG A 106 -0.58 -0.64 4.53
CA ARG A 106 0.70 -1.35 4.48
C ARG A 106 1.25 -1.58 5.88
N ASP A 107 1.96 -2.70 6.02
CA ASP A 107 2.70 -3.00 7.23
C ASP A 107 3.97 -2.15 7.34
N GLU A 108 4.43 -1.94 8.57
CA GLU A 108 5.64 -1.19 8.89
C GLU A 108 6.91 -1.83 8.30
N TYR A 109 6.91 -3.15 8.07
CA TYR A 109 8.00 -3.83 7.37
C TYR A 109 8.19 -3.32 5.92
N LEU A 110 7.14 -2.76 5.33
CA LEU A 110 7.17 -2.07 4.03
C LEU A 110 7.59 -0.59 4.10
N GLU A 111 8.11 -0.10 5.22
CA GLU A 111 8.54 1.30 5.33
C GLU A 111 9.58 1.67 4.27
N LYS A 112 10.69 0.92 4.22
CA LYS A 112 11.79 1.16 3.27
C LYS A 112 11.31 1.17 1.80
N PRO A 113 10.58 0.14 1.31
CA PRO A 113 10.07 0.17 -0.07
C PRO A 113 9.05 1.30 -0.30
N THR A 114 8.20 1.63 0.68
CA THR A 114 7.21 2.72 0.57
C THR A 114 7.89 4.09 0.42
N VAL A 115 8.86 4.40 1.29
CA VAL A 115 9.61 5.68 1.22
C VAL A 115 10.36 5.79 -0.11
N ARG A 116 10.98 4.70 -0.57
CA ARG A 116 11.65 4.65 -1.87
C ARG A 116 10.66 4.90 -3.02
N GLN A 117 9.53 4.22 -3.03
CA GLN A 117 8.49 4.37 -4.05
C GLN A 117 7.94 5.80 -4.12
N LEU A 118 7.70 6.45 -2.98
CA LEU A 118 7.31 7.86 -2.92
C LEU A 118 8.42 8.79 -3.44
N LYS A 119 9.68 8.50 -3.09
CA LYS A 119 10.84 9.26 -3.58
C LYS A 119 10.98 9.14 -5.11
N ASP A 120 10.79 7.96 -5.67
CA ASP A 120 10.88 7.69 -7.11
C ASP A 120 9.84 8.51 -7.91
N ILE A 121 8.68 8.83 -7.31
CA ILE A 121 7.65 9.69 -7.91
C ILE A 121 7.79 11.17 -7.51
N GLY A 122 8.82 11.52 -6.75
CA GLY A 122 9.12 12.89 -6.36
C GLY A 122 8.25 13.45 -5.23
N ILE A 123 7.71 12.58 -4.38
CA ILE A 123 6.91 12.92 -3.19
C ILE A 123 7.73 12.67 -1.92
N LYS A 124 7.65 13.62 -0.98
CA LYS A 124 8.09 13.47 0.40
C LYS A 124 6.94 13.91 1.29
N LEU A 125 6.47 13.03 2.18
CA LEU A 125 5.39 13.34 3.11
C LEU A 125 5.95 13.83 4.45
N PHE A 126 5.14 14.54 5.24
CA PHE A 126 5.52 14.99 6.57
C PHE A 126 5.69 13.80 7.52
N LYS A 127 4.72 12.88 7.50
CA LYS A 127 4.71 11.63 8.25
C LYS A 127 4.01 10.55 7.42
N ILE A 128 4.41 9.30 7.62
CA ILE A 128 3.66 8.13 7.14
C ILE A 128 3.28 7.32 8.38
N ILE A 129 2.00 6.96 8.46
CA ILE A 129 1.42 6.12 9.50
C ILE A 129 1.09 4.78 8.85
N TYR A 130 1.78 3.73 9.30
CA TYR A 130 1.56 2.35 8.87
C TYR A 130 0.52 1.71 9.79
N CYS A 131 -0.50 1.10 9.18
CA CYS A 131 -1.60 0.51 9.94
C CYS A 131 -1.46 -1.00 10.16
N ASP A 132 -0.56 -1.70 9.45
CA ASP A 132 -0.36 -3.14 9.60
C ASP A 132 -1.66 -3.96 9.41
N GLY A 133 -2.52 -3.51 8.48
CA GLY A 133 -3.86 -4.08 8.29
C GLY A 133 -4.87 -3.78 9.41
N GLN A 134 -4.48 -3.04 10.46
CA GLN A 134 -5.37 -2.61 11.54
C GLN A 134 -6.28 -1.44 11.13
N HIS A 135 -7.20 -1.10 12.03
CA HIS A 135 -8.15 -0.01 11.85
C HIS A 135 -7.42 1.35 11.69
N LYS A 136 -7.61 2.03 10.55
CA LYS A 136 -6.90 3.29 10.25
C LYS A 136 -7.21 4.40 11.24
N GLY A 137 -8.46 4.45 11.73
CA GLY A 137 -8.88 5.39 12.76
C GLY A 137 -8.04 5.27 14.02
N ASP A 138 -7.82 4.05 14.50
CA ASP A 138 -7.12 3.80 15.78
C ASP A 138 -5.65 4.24 15.70
N LYS A 139 -4.98 3.90 14.59
CA LYS A 139 -3.58 4.29 14.36
C LYS A 139 -3.44 5.80 14.22
N LEU A 140 -4.40 6.46 13.58
CA LEU A 140 -4.42 7.92 13.52
C LEU A 140 -4.64 8.54 14.91
N ILE A 141 -5.59 8.02 15.71
CA ILE A 141 -5.80 8.48 17.09
C ILE A 141 -4.55 8.32 17.95
N ASN A 142 -3.86 7.18 17.83
CA ASN A 142 -2.61 6.93 18.56
C ASN A 142 -1.50 7.92 18.17
N PHE A 143 -1.47 8.37 16.93
CA PHE A 143 -0.56 9.43 16.49
C PHE A 143 -1.00 10.81 17.03
N LEU A 144 -2.29 11.13 16.93
CA LEU A 144 -2.83 12.40 17.41
C LEU A 144 -2.65 12.60 18.92
N SER A 145 -2.75 11.53 19.72
CA SER A 145 -2.54 11.60 21.18
C SER A 145 -1.10 11.93 21.59
N GLN A 146 -0.15 11.82 20.67
CA GLN A 146 1.26 12.19 20.86
C GLN A 146 1.56 13.62 20.41
N CYS A 147 0.61 14.30 19.78
CA CYS A 147 0.77 15.67 19.30
C CYS A 147 0.44 16.66 20.43
N GLU A 148 1.27 17.72 20.57
CA GLU A 148 1.02 18.79 21.53
C GLU A 148 -0.23 19.61 21.16
N GLU A 149 -0.47 19.77 19.86
CA GLU A 149 -1.63 20.48 19.31
C GLU A 149 -2.33 19.60 18.27
N LEU A 150 -3.66 19.60 18.31
CA LEU A 150 -4.52 18.90 17.36
C LEU A 150 -4.97 19.85 16.24
N PRO A 151 -5.17 19.36 15.01
CA PRO A 151 -5.75 20.19 13.94
C PRO A 151 -7.20 20.54 14.24
N ALA A 152 -7.62 21.73 13.82
CA ALA A 152 -9.04 22.10 13.83
C ALA A 152 -9.84 21.35 12.76
N HIS A 153 -9.17 20.89 11.70
CA HIS A 153 -9.78 20.19 10.58
C HIS A 153 -8.86 19.11 9.98
N ILE A 154 -9.43 17.95 9.65
CA ILE A 154 -8.80 16.88 8.87
C ILE A 154 -9.55 16.73 7.56
N ALA A 155 -8.84 16.87 6.44
CA ALA A 155 -9.29 16.45 5.13
C ALA A 155 -8.59 15.14 4.77
N MET A 156 -9.36 14.07 4.52
CA MET A 156 -8.80 12.77 4.17
C MET A 156 -9.25 12.31 2.79
N VAL A 157 -8.31 11.79 2.00
CA VAL A 157 -8.57 11.14 0.71
C VAL A 157 -8.19 9.66 0.79
N ASP A 158 -9.08 8.79 0.33
CA ASP A 158 -8.87 7.34 0.31
C ASP A 158 -9.72 6.74 -0.83
N ASP A 159 -9.22 5.70 -1.50
CA ASP A 159 -9.95 5.02 -2.58
C ASP A 159 -11.14 4.21 -2.03
N LYS A 160 -11.10 3.83 -0.75
CA LYS A 160 -12.09 3.00 -0.08
C LYS A 160 -12.87 3.80 0.96
N GLY A 161 -14.15 4.05 0.66
CA GLY A 161 -15.05 4.79 1.55
C GLY A 161 -15.19 4.23 2.97
N LYS A 162 -14.99 2.92 3.17
CA LYS A 162 -15.00 2.31 4.51
C LYS A 162 -13.92 2.91 5.43
N TYR A 163 -12.73 3.20 4.92
CA TYR A 163 -11.64 3.75 5.71
C TYR A 163 -11.87 5.21 6.10
N LEU A 164 -12.48 5.99 5.20
CA LEU A 164 -12.93 7.35 5.53
C LEU A 164 -13.95 7.34 6.66
N LYS A 165 -14.90 6.41 6.63
CA LYS A 165 -15.89 6.28 7.71
C LYS A 165 -15.23 5.90 9.04
N GLN A 166 -14.33 4.92 9.03
CA GLN A 166 -13.57 4.51 10.21
C GLN A 166 -12.82 5.68 10.86
N VAL A 167 -12.17 6.51 10.04
CA VAL A 167 -11.47 7.69 10.55
C VAL A 167 -12.44 8.73 11.07
N ALA A 168 -13.53 9.01 10.33
CA ALA A 168 -14.54 9.99 10.71
C ALA A 168 -15.19 9.68 12.06
N ASP A 169 -15.57 8.41 12.26
CA ASP A 169 -16.21 7.93 13.49
C ASP A 169 -15.26 8.10 14.70
N MET A 170 -13.93 7.95 14.50
CA MET A 170 -12.93 8.00 15.57
C MET A 170 -12.49 9.42 15.95
N ILE A 171 -12.54 10.38 15.02
CA ILE A 171 -12.11 11.77 15.27
C ILE A 171 -13.26 12.69 15.73
N GLU A 172 -14.54 12.32 15.49
CA GLU A 172 -15.71 13.09 15.96
C GLU A 172 -15.66 13.35 17.49
N PRO A 173 -15.32 12.37 18.35
CA PRO A 173 -15.18 12.60 19.80
C PRO A 173 -14.06 13.56 20.19
N LEU A 174 -13.08 13.80 19.31
CA LEU A 174 -11.99 14.76 19.56
C LEU A 174 -12.37 16.20 19.22
N GLY A 175 -13.57 16.45 18.70
CA GLY A 175 -14.00 17.78 18.27
C GLY A 175 -13.27 18.29 17.02
N ILE A 176 -12.58 17.41 16.29
CA ILE A 176 -11.89 17.74 15.04
C ILE A 176 -12.90 17.70 13.90
N ASN A 177 -12.97 18.78 13.11
CA ASN A 177 -13.82 18.78 11.91
C ASN A 177 -13.27 17.79 10.87
N PHE A 178 -14.15 17.08 10.16
CA PHE A 178 -13.73 16.11 9.16
C PHE A 178 -14.38 16.32 7.80
N THR A 179 -13.56 16.29 6.76
CA THR A 179 -14.00 16.15 5.37
C THR A 179 -13.37 14.91 4.74
N GLY A 180 -14.19 13.91 4.44
CA GLY A 180 -13.75 12.71 3.72
C GLY A 180 -13.99 12.82 2.21
N PHE A 181 -13.03 12.35 1.42
CA PHE A 181 -13.11 12.30 -0.03
C PHE A 181 -12.83 10.88 -0.51
N ARG A 182 -13.87 10.20 -1.03
CA ARG A 182 -13.69 8.90 -1.65
C ARG A 182 -13.23 9.09 -3.09
N TYR A 183 -12.05 8.57 -3.39
CA TYR A 183 -11.36 8.86 -4.62
C TYR A 183 -11.53 7.73 -5.64
N GLY A 184 -12.24 8.02 -6.72
CA GLY A 184 -12.65 7.02 -7.72
C GLY A 184 -11.77 6.95 -8.97
N PHE A 185 -10.62 7.64 -9.02
CA PHE A 185 -9.82 7.78 -10.25
C PHE A 185 -9.40 6.44 -10.87
N LEU A 186 -9.07 5.44 -10.03
CA LEU A 186 -8.65 4.11 -10.48
C LEU A 186 -9.76 3.06 -10.45
N ASP A 187 -11.02 3.41 -10.17
CA ASP A 187 -12.11 2.44 -10.01
C ASP A 187 -12.25 1.51 -11.22
N GLU A 188 -12.24 2.07 -12.43
CA GLU A 188 -12.38 1.28 -13.65
C GLU A 188 -11.16 0.40 -13.91
N LYS A 189 -9.97 0.93 -13.62
CA LYS A 189 -8.73 0.16 -13.76
C LYS A 189 -8.70 -1.03 -12.81
N VAL A 190 -9.07 -0.82 -11.54
CA VAL A 190 -9.12 -1.88 -10.52
C VAL A 190 -10.12 -2.98 -10.90
N LYS A 191 -11.26 -2.63 -11.52
CA LYS A 191 -12.22 -3.62 -12.04
C LYS A 191 -11.67 -4.47 -13.19
N GLN A 192 -10.73 -3.92 -13.96
CA GLN A 192 -10.09 -4.59 -15.08
C GLN A 192 -8.84 -5.39 -14.68
N PHE A 193 -8.57 -5.52 -13.38
CA PHE A 193 -7.43 -6.28 -12.85
C PHE A 193 -7.39 -7.71 -13.43
N ASP A 194 -6.20 -8.15 -13.84
CA ASP A 194 -5.98 -9.48 -14.40
C ASP A 194 -4.92 -10.26 -13.59
N MET A 195 -5.40 -11.25 -12.83
CA MET A 195 -4.56 -12.15 -12.04
C MET A 195 -3.61 -12.98 -12.92
N GLN A 196 -4.02 -13.35 -14.13
CA GLN A 196 -3.16 -14.11 -15.02
C GLN A 196 -1.94 -13.26 -15.40
N THR A 197 -2.15 -12.03 -15.84
CA THR A 197 -1.06 -11.08 -16.12
C THR A 197 -0.16 -10.85 -14.89
N ALA A 198 -0.72 -10.73 -13.69
CA ALA A 198 0.07 -10.60 -12.46
C ALA A 198 0.95 -11.83 -12.19
N ASN A 199 0.43 -13.04 -12.42
CA ASN A 199 1.17 -14.30 -12.27
C ASN A 199 2.32 -14.43 -13.29
N ILE A 200 2.10 -13.97 -14.52
CA ILE A 200 3.15 -13.87 -15.55
C ILE A 200 4.28 -12.95 -15.08
N GLN A 201 3.92 -11.79 -14.53
CA GLN A 201 4.88 -10.82 -13.99
C GLN A 201 5.64 -11.37 -12.78
N LEU A 202 4.96 -12.14 -11.92
CA LEU A 202 5.57 -12.81 -10.78
C LEU A 202 6.60 -13.84 -11.24
N ALA A 203 6.27 -14.65 -12.25
CA ALA A 203 7.17 -15.63 -12.84
C ALA A 203 8.50 -15.03 -13.31
N TYR A 204 8.45 -13.82 -13.86
CA TYR A 204 9.64 -13.12 -14.35
C TYR A 204 10.64 -12.74 -13.24
N ILE A 205 10.16 -12.49 -12.02
CA ILE A 205 11.00 -12.06 -10.90
C ILE A 205 11.22 -13.11 -9.81
N LYS A 206 10.48 -14.23 -9.83
CA LYS A 206 10.51 -15.26 -8.77
C LYS A 206 11.92 -15.78 -8.47
N GLU A 207 12.76 -15.93 -9.49
CA GLU A 207 14.14 -16.45 -9.37
C GLU A 207 15.06 -15.52 -8.55
N ARG A 208 14.62 -14.29 -8.28
CA ARG A 208 15.36 -13.31 -7.46
C ARG A 208 14.96 -13.37 -5.99
N PHE A 209 13.94 -14.15 -5.64
CA PHE A 209 13.40 -14.19 -4.30
C PHE A 209 14.13 -15.21 -3.42
N PRO A 210 14.07 -15.07 -2.09
CA PRO A 210 14.53 -16.12 -1.17
C PRO A 210 13.83 -17.46 -1.46
N LYS A 211 14.52 -18.58 -1.22
CA LYS A 211 14.00 -19.93 -1.51
C LYS A 211 12.66 -20.19 -0.83
N SER A 212 12.49 -19.76 0.43
CA SER A 212 11.22 -19.86 1.16
C SER A 212 10.04 -19.19 0.45
N VAL A 213 10.27 -18.06 -0.22
CA VAL A 213 9.24 -17.35 -0.98
C VAL A 213 8.98 -18.03 -2.33
N GLN A 214 10.02 -18.59 -2.97
CA GLN A 214 9.85 -19.41 -4.16
C GLN A 214 8.99 -20.66 -3.85
N ASP A 215 9.28 -21.33 -2.74
CA ASP A 215 8.51 -22.49 -2.29
C ASP A 215 7.06 -22.13 -1.99
N ALA A 216 6.81 -20.95 -1.39
CA ALA A 216 5.44 -20.44 -1.18
C ALA A 216 4.70 -20.19 -2.51
N ILE A 217 5.40 -19.66 -3.52
CA ILE A 217 4.84 -19.43 -4.87
C ILE A 217 4.49 -20.76 -5.54
N GLU A 218 5.36 -21.76 -5.40
CA GLU A 218 5.15 -23.12 -5.93
C GLU A 218 3.99 -23.83 -5.21
N GLN A 219 3.94 -23.77 -3.89
CA GLN A 219 2.88 -24.34 -3.06
C GLN A 219 1.51 -23.78 -3.42
N LEU A 220 1.43 -22.48 -3.75
CA LEU A 220 0.20 -21.82 -4.18
C LEU A 220 -0.07 -21.97 -5.68
N HIS A 221 0.77 -22.67 -6.44
CA HIS A 221 0.64 -22.85 -7.88
C HIS A 221 0.42 -21.54 -8.66
N LEU A 222 1.07 -20.45 -8.23
CA LEU A 222 0.83 -19.11 -8.79
C LEU A 222 1.43 -18.93 -10.18
N VAL A 223 2.46 -19.70 -10.54
CA VAL A 223 3.16 -19.56 -11.81
C VAL A 223 2.86 -20.78 -12.69
N PRO A 224 2.25 -20.61 -13.88
CA PRO A 224 1.97 -21.72 -14.79
C PRO A 224 3.25 -22.38 -15.30
N GLU A 225 3.33 -23.71 -15.22
CA GLU A 225 4.49 -24.50 -15.68
C GLU A 225 4.75 -24.32 -17.19
N GLU A 226 3.70 -24.21 -18.01
CA GLU A 226 3.79 -24.21 -19.47
C GLU A 226 4.27 -22.89 -20.09
N GLN A 227 4.43 -21.82 -19.31
CA GLN A 227 4.68 -20.48 -19.85
C GLN A 227 6.01 -19.84 -19.43
N ALA A 228 6.77 -20.46 -18.52
CA ALA A 228 8.04 -19.92 -18.03
C ALA A 228 9.05 -19.59 -19.15
N ASP A 229 9.05 -20.36 -20.25
CA ASP A 229 10.00 -20.20 -21.36
C ASP A 229 9.55 -19.22 -22.46
N ARG A 230 8.31 -18.71 -22.41
CA ARG A 230 7.72 -17.91 -23.51
C ARG A 230 7.79 -16.40 -23.32
N TYR A 231 8.25 -15.90 -22.18
CA TYR A 231 8.22 -14.47 -21.93
C TYR A 231 9.48 -13.78 -22.44
N SER A 232 9.31 -12.95 -23.46
CA SER A 232 10.39 -12.12 -23.99
C SER A 232 10.89 -11.16 -22.90
N PRO A 233 12.21 -11.15 -22.59
CA PRO A 233 12.81 -10.15 -21.69
C PRO A 233 12.49 -8.70 -22.07
N SER A 234 12.13 -8.44 -23.34
CA SER A 234 11.77 -7.12 -23.85
C SER A 234 10.50 -6.52 -23.24
N LEU A 235 9.56 -7.34 -22.75
CA LEU A 235 8.31 -6.86 -22.11
C LEU A 235 8.59 -6.20 -20.75
N PHE A 236 9.67 -6.58 -20.09
CA PHE A 236 10.02 -6.13 -18.74
C PHE A 236 11.37 -5.40 -18.67
N ALA A 237 12.01 -5.15 -19.81
CA ALA A 237 13.35 -4.56 -19.87
C ALA A 237 13.41 -3.12 -19.33
N HIS A 238 14.45 -2.91 -18.50
CA HIS A 238 15.05 -1.66 -17.98
C HIS A 238 14.21 -0.59 -17.27
N GLY A 239 12.89 -0.67 -17.21
CA GLY A 239 12.06 0.37 -16.56
C GLY A 239 11.09 -0.09 -15.47
N PHE A 240 10.71 -1.38 -15.46
CA PHE A 240 9.59 -1.88 -14.67
C PHE A 240 9.99 -2.39 -13.28
N PHE A 241 11.02 -3.22 -13.23
CA PHE A 241 11.60 -3.75 -11.99
C PHE A 241 12.95 -3.09 -11.74
N GLN A 242 13.39 -3.03 -10.48
CA GLN A 242 14.75 -2.54 -10.18
C GLN A 242 15.82 -3.50 -10.73
N PRO A 243 16.68 -3.06 -11.66
CA PRO A 243 17.87 -3.81 -12.05
C PRO A 243 19.00 -3.39 -11.12
N GLY A 244 19.25 -4.14 -10.03
CA GLY A 244 20.37 -3.78 -9.14
C GLY A 244 20.41 -4.41 -7.75
N SER A 245 19.38 -5.09 -7.25
CA SER A 245 19.46 -5.76 -5.95
C SER A 245 20.13 -7.14 -6.03
N ARG A 246 21.24 -7.27 -6.77
CA ARG A 246 22.18 -8.37 -6.49
C ARG A 246 22.91 -7.95 -5.23
N SER A 247 22.70 -8.70 -4.15
CA SER A 247 23.27 -8.41 -2.84
C SER A 247 24.80 -8.32 -2.92
N GLU A 248 25.35 -7.12 -2.84
CA GLU A 248 26.71 -6.91 -2.35
C GLU A 248 26.61 -6.37 -0.93
N SER A 249 26.88 -7.25 0.04
CA SER A 249 27.15 -6.99 1.48
C SER A 249 26.03 -6.26 2.26
N THR A 250 25.47 -6.77 3.34
CA THR A 250 26.05 -7.51 4.48
C THR A 250 25.01 -8.49 5.04
N SER A 251 25.50 -9.57 5.64
CA SER A 251 24.78 -10.59 6.41
C SER A 251 23.64 -10.02 7.28
N SER A 252 22.44 -10.03 6.72
CA SER A 252 21.20 -10.25 7.45
C SER A 252 20.28 -10.92 6.43
N GLU A 253 20.43 -12.24 6.28
CA GLU A 253 19.33 -13.03 5.76
C GLU A 253 18.08 -12.64 6.55
N PRO A 254 16.91 -12.49 5.91
CA PRO A 254 15.67 -12.35 6.66
C PRO A 254 15.48 -13.66 7.42
N GLU A 255 15.93 -13.69 8.68
CA GLU A 255 15.68 -14.82 9.56
C GLU A 255 14.17 -14.95 9.70
N LEU A 256 13.65 -16.06 9.19
CA LEU A 256 12.35 -16.62 9.53
C LEU A 256 12.20 -16.85 11.06
N SER A 257 13.19 -16.54 11.90
CA SER A 257 13.10 -16.67 13.37
C SER A 257 12.08 -15.73 14.01
N GLU A 258 11.70 -14.61 13.35
CA GLU A 258 10.55 -13.80 13.80
C GLU A 258 9.19 -14.44 13.44
N PHE A 259 9.17 -15.32 12.44
CA PHE A 259 7.97 -16.07 12.03
C PHE A 259 7.61 -17.13 13.09
N ASP A 260 8.61 -17.81 13.66
CA ASP A 260 8.42 -18.76 14.76
C ASP A 260 8.03 -18.05 16.07
N ARG A 261 8.59 -16.87 16.36
CA ARG A 261 8.24 -16.08 17.56
C ARG A 261 6.81 -15.57 17.57
N ALA A 262 6.24 -15.27 16.41
CA ALA A 262 4.85 -14.85 16.30
C ALA A 262 3.84 -16.00 16.57
N GLN A 263 4.26 -17.27 16.40
CA GLN A 263 3.47 -18.43 16.79
C GLN A 263 3.55 -18.72 18.30
N GLU A 264 4.71 -18.51 18.95
CA GLU A 264 4.85 -18.73 20.40
C GLU A 264 4.12 -17.69 21.26
N LEU A 265 4.06 -16.43 20.83
CA LEU A 265 3.43 -15.34 21.60
C LEU A 265 1.88 -15.33 21.59
N LYS A 266 1.23 -16.30 20.94
CA LYS A 266 -0.25 -16.47 20.97
C LYS A 266 -0.72 -17.69 21.76
N LEU A 267 0.21 -18.42 22.40
CA LEU A 267 -0.08 -19.59 23.23
C LEU A 267 0.25 -19.40 24.73
N THR A 268 0.46 -18.16 25.16
CA THR A 268 0.54 -17.74 26.57
C THR A 268 -0.35 -16.54 26.82
#